data_AF-A0A525NUA8-F1
#
_entry.id   AF-A0A525NUA8-F1
#
_cell.length_a   1.000
_cell.length_b   1.000
_cell.length_c   1.000
_cell.angle_alpha   90.00
_cell.angle_beta   90.00
_cell.angle_gamma   90.00
#
_symmetry.space_group_name_H-M   'P 1'
#
loop_
_entity.id
_entity.type
_entity.pdbx_description
1 polymer ?
#
loop_
_entity_poly.entity_id
_entity_poly.type
_entity_poly.pdbx_seq_one_letter_code
_entity_poly.pdbx_strand_id
1 'polypeptide(L)'
;MVALTPISRKPVGFYVPTVAAAGAFLGLFVGTSQGSGILGILVGAIVAGALAFVLTQIVKNETVARWATVLAFAVIGLLLGGIPALVLGAIFGWFFAWFSFWLYEGRYRAKIAPYLTPGQVLWHFTFRVICGAILVFLITPILVVIPLSFNAENFFTFTPKMLSFDPEGYSLKHYRDFFTSSAWQGAVWNSIKIAPAATLLSVSFGTLAAIGLSQQHVP
;
A
#
# COMPACT_ATOMS: atom_id res chain seq x y z
N MET A 1 26.97 4.53 20.77
CA MET A 1 27.18 4.33 19.32
C MET A 1 26.29 3.20 18.86
N VAL A 2 25.29 3.46 18.00
CA VAL A 2 24.51 2.39 17.38
C VAL A 2 25.44 1.64 16.44
N ALA A 3 25.67 0.35 16.68
CA ALA A 3 26.48 -0.48 15.78
C ALA A 3 25.77 -0.53 14.42
N LEU A 4 26.32 0.16 13.42
CA LEU A 4 25.79 0.15 12.06
C LEU A 4 26.00 -1.25 11.47
N THR A 5 24.90 -1.88 11.05
CA THR A 5 24.95 -3.18 10.38
C THR A 5 25.79 -3.06 9.11
N PRO A 6 26.85 -3.88 8.92
CA PRO A 6 27.68 -3.79 7.73
C PRO A 6 26.83 -4.15 6.50
N ILE A 7 26.58 -3.15 5.65
CA ILE A 7 25.90 -3.32 4.36
C ILE A 7 26.94 -3.76 3.32
N SER A 8 26.62 -4.82 2.59
CA SER A 8 27.46 -5.35 1.52
C SER A 8 26.58 -5.90 0.42
N ARG A 9 27.09 -5.80 -0.82
CA ARG A 9 26.40 -6.23 -2.03
C ARG A 9 26.11 -7.73 -1.97
N LYS A 10 24.88 -8.10 -2.31
CA LYS A 10 24.43 -9.50 -2.25
C LYS A 10 24.73 -10.24 -3.55
N PRO A 11 25.01 -11.55 -3.47
CA PRO A 11 25.30 -12.35 -4.66
C PRO A 11 24.07 -12.49 -5.55
N VAL A 12 24.31 -12.65 -6.86
CA VAL A 12 23.27 -12.81 -7.90
C VAL A 12 22.30 -13.94 -7.55
N GLY A 13 22.82 -15.05 -7.01
CA GLY A 13 22.00 -16.19 -6.60
C GLY A 13 21.00 -15.93 -5.47
N PHE A 14 21.11 -14.80 -4.76
CA PHE A 14 20.14 -14.41 -3.74
C PHE A 14 19.10 -13.42 -4.29
N TYR A 15 19.55 -12.26 -4.80
CA TYR A 15 18.61 -11.19 -5.12
C TYR A 15 17.83 -11.45 -6.42
N VAL A 16 18.43 -12.05 -7.45
CA VAL A 16 17.72 -12.30 -8.74
C VAL A 16 16.56 -13.28 -8.56
N PRO A 17 16.72 -14.45 -7.90
CA PRO A 17 15.59 -15.34 -7.65
C PRO A 17 14.52 -14.71 -6.75
N THR A 18 14.92 -13.90 -5.78
CA THR A 18 13.97 -13.20 -4.89
C THR A 18 13.13 -12.18 -5.66
N VAL A 19 13.75 -11.41 -6.57
CA VAL A 19 13.03 -10.47 -7.44
C VAL A 19 12.16 -11.22 -8.45
N ALA A 20 12.66 -12.33 -9.03
CA ALA A 20 11.88 -13.18 -9.92
C ALA A 20 10.67 -13.80 -9.23
N ALA A 21 10.78 -14.23 -7.96
CA ALA A 21 9.64 -14.73 -7.18
C ALA A 21 8.57 -13.66 -6.95
N ALA A 22 8.99 -12.42 -6.63
CA ALA A 22 8.06 -11.28 -6.56
C ALA A 22 7.42 -10.98 -7.93
N GLY A 23 8.19 -11.10 -9.01
CA GLY A 23 7.73 -11.01 -10.40
C GLY A 23 6.68 -12.06 -10.76
N ALA A 24 6.91 -13.32 -10.38
CA ALA A 24 5.97 -14.42 -10.57
C ALA A 24 4.66 -14.17 -9.82
N PHE A 25 4.74 -13.74 -8.56
CA PHE A 25 3.57 -13.45 -7.74
C PHE A 25 2.72 -12.32 -8.33
N LEU A 26 3.34 -11.19 -8.70
CA LEU A 26 2.60 -10.08 -9.32
C LEU A 26 2.14 -10.42 -10.75
N GLY A 27 2.94 -11.20 -11.49
CA GLY A 27 2.65 -11.69 -12.82
C GLY A 27 1.43 -12.61 -12.87
N LEU A 28 1.14 -13.36 -11.81
CA LEU A 28 -0.08 -14.16 -11.69
C LEU A 28 -1.33 -13.29 -11.90
N PHE A 29 -1.42 -12.14 -11.20
CA PHE A 29 -2.59 -11.27 -11.29
C PHE A 29 -2.79 -10.71 -12.70
N VAL A 30 -1.70 -10.27 -13.35
CA VAL A 30 -1.72 -9.77 -14.72
C VAL A 30 -2.04 -10.90 -15.72
N GLY A 31 -1.49 -12.09 -15.53
CA GLY A 31 -1.79 -13.24 -16.38
C GLY A 31 -3.25 -13.69 -16.26
N THR A 32 -3.80 -13.67 -15.05
CA THR A 32 -5.20 -14.02 -14.81
C THR A 32 -6.17 -13.05 -15.48
N SER A 33 -5.84 -11.75 -15.55
CA SER A 33 -6.69 -10.79 -16.28
C SER A 33 -6.66 -11.02 -17.80
N GLN A 34 -5.60 -11.65 -18.32
CA GLN A 34 -5.42 -11.98 -19.74
C GLN A 34 -5.81 -13.44 -20.08
N GLY A 35 -6.41 -14.18 -19.14
CA GLY A 35 -6.90 -15.54 -19.35
C GLY A 35 -5.88 -16.68 -19.13
N SER A 36 -4.65 -16.40 -18.70
CA SER A 36 -3.67 -17.43 -18.34
C SER A 36 -2.75 -17.03 -17.18
N GLY A 37 -3.06 -17.55 -15.99
CA GLY A 37 -2.24 -17.32 -14.79
C GLY A 37 -0.84 -17.92 -14.88
N ILE A 38 -0.69 -19.11 -15.48
CA ILE A 38 0.61 -19.80 -15.60
C ILE A 38 1.56 -19.00 -16.49
N LEU A 39 1.09 -18.49 -17.63
CA LEU A 39 1.91 -17.65 -18.50
C LEU A 39 2.30 -16.35 -17.79
N GLY A 40 1.38 -15.76 -17.02
CA GLY A 40 1.68 -14.59 -16.19
C GLY A 40 2.79 -14.83 -15.17
N ILE A 41 2.77 -15.96 -14.46
CA ILE A 41 3.83 -16.35 -13.52
C ILE A 41 5.18 -16.45 -14.23
N LEU A 42 5.25 -17.18 -15.36
CA LEU A 42 6.49 -17.41 -16.08
C LEU A 42 7.07 -16.12 -16.66
N VAL A 43 6.24 -15.35 -17.36
CA VAL A 43 6.65 -14.07 -17.96
C VAL A 43 7.05 -13.09 -16.87
N GLY A 44 6.26 -12.97 -15.80
CA GLY A 44 6.55 -12.09 -14.67
C GLY A 44 7.88 -12.43 -13.99
N ALA A 45 8.16 -13.72 -13.75
CA ALA A 45 9.43 -14.17 -13.18
C ALA A 45 10.63 -13.85 -14.09
N ILE A 46 10.51 -14.15 -15.39
CA ILE A 46 11.58 -13.93 -16.36
C ILE A 46 11.86 -12.44 -16.51
N VAL A 47 10.83 -11.62 -16.72
CA VAL A 47 10.97 -10.17 -16.90
C VAL A 47 11.57 -9.53 -15.66
N ALA A 48 11.04 -9.82 -14.45
CA ALA A 48 11.56 -9.24 -13.22
C ALA A 48 12.99 -9.70 -12.90
N GLY A 49 13.30 -10.98 -13.11
CA GLY A 49 14.64 -11.54 -12.90
C GLY A 49 15.67 -10.97 -13.89
N ALA A 50 15.33 -10.91 -15.18
CA ALA A 50 16.18 -10.31 -16.21
C ALA A 50 16.40 -8.83 -15.96
N LEU A 51 15.35 -8.09 -15.57
CA LEU A 51 15.45 -6.70 -15.16
C LEU A 51 16.42 -6.52 -13.98
N ALA A 52 16.27 -7.32 -12.91
CA ALA A 52 17.15 -7.25 -11.75
C ALA A 52 18.61 -7.51 -12.13
N PHE A 53 18.87 -8.48 -13.01
CA PHE A 53 20.21 -8.78 -13.51
C PHE A 53 20.79 -7.63 -14.34
N VAL A 54 20.03 -7.13 -15.32
CA VAL A 54 20.43 -6.02 -16.20
C VAL A 54 20.73 -4.75 -15.39
N LEU A 55 19.83 -4.36 -14.48
CA LEU A 55 19.98 -3.13 -13.70
C LEU A 55 21.22 -3.15 -12.79
N THR A 56 21.59 -4.33 -12.28
CA THR A 56 22.71 -4.45 -11.33
C THR A 56 24.06 -4.70 -11.99
N GLN A 57 24.10 -5.23 -13.21
CA GLN A 57 25.34 -5.55 -13.92
C GLN A 57 25.71 -4.51 -14.99
N ILE A 58 24.73 -3.91 -15.66
CA ILE A 58 24.97 -3.05 -16.83
C ILE A 58 25.02 -1.56 -16.43
N VAL A 59 24.19 -1.14 -15.48
CA VAL A 59 24.06 0.28 -15.13
C VAL A 59 24.77 0.59 -13.81
N LYS A 60 25.87 1.35 -13.87
CA LYS A 60 26.65 1.73 -12.68
C LYS A 60 25.97 2.77 -11.78
N ASN A 61 25.04 3.55 -12.32
CA ASN A 61 24.36 4.64 -11.61
C ASN A 61 22.92 4.26 -11.23
N GLU A 62 22.65 4.08 -9.93
CA GLU A 62 21.35 3.65 -9.40
C GLU A 62 20.22 4.63 -9.75
N THR A 63 20.44 5.94 -9.56
CA THR A 63 19.38 6.93 -9.75
C THR A 63 18.90 6.95 -11.19
N VAL A 64 19.85 6.93 -12.14
CA VAL A 64 19.54 6.86 -13.57
C VAL A 64 18.87 5.54 -13.91
N ALA A 65 19.36 4.41 -13.39
CA ALA A 65 18.77 3.09 -13.62
C ALA A 65 17.30 3.02 -13.16
N ARG A 66 16.99 3.58 -11.99
CA ARG A 66 15.63 3.59 -11.44
C ARG A 66 14.67 4.40 -12.30
N TRP A 67 15.03 5.64 -12.63
CA TRP A 67 14.17 6.51 -13.44
C TRP A 67 14.06 6.02 -14.89
N ALA A 68 15.13 5.50 -15.48
CA ALA A 68 15.10 4.90 -16.81
C ALA A 68 14.15 3.70 -16.87
N THR A 69 14.14 2.85 -15.83
CA THR A 69 13.22 1.71 -15.74
C THR A 69 11.77 2.16 -15.62
N VAL A 70 11.50 3.15 -14.76
CA VAL A 70 10.15 3.72 -14.61
C VAL A 70 9.65 4.25 -15.95
N LEU A 71 10.48 5.02 -16.65
CA LEU A 71 10.13 5.62 -17.94
C LEU A 71 9.94 4.54 -19.01
N ALA A 72 10.83 3.56 -19.09
CA ALA A 72 10.71 2.46 -20.05
C ALA A 72 9.41 1.66 -19.86
N PHE A 73 9.09 1.27 -18.62
CA PHE A 73 7.86 0.55 -18.33
C PHE A 73 6.60 1.42 -18.51
N ALA A 74 6.67 2.71 -18.20
CA ALA A 74 5.57 3.65 -18.44
C ALA A 74 5.29 3.82 -19.95
N VAL A 75 6.33 3.96 -20.77
CA VAL A 75 6.20 4.06 -22.23
C VAL A 75 5.66 2.77 -22.82
N ILE A 76 6.20 1.61 -22.42
CA ILE A 76 5.68 0.30 -22.86
C ILE A 76 4.22 0.15 -22.44
N GLY A 77 3.87 0.52 -21.21
CA GLY A 77 2.50 0.52 -20.71
C GLY A 77 1.58 1.39 -21.55
N LEU A 78 1.99 2.63 -21.84
CA LEU A 78 1.23 3.56 -22.67
C LEU A 78 0.95 3.00 -24.07
N LEU A 79 1.97 2.42 -24.71
CA LEU A 79 1.87 1.86 -26.05
C LEU A 79 0.94 0.65 -26.13
N LEU A 80 0.87 -0.15 -25.07
CA LEU A 80 0.08 -1.40 -25.05
C LEU A 80 -1.36 -1.21 -24.57
N GLY A 81 -1.62 -0.29 -23.65
CA GLY A 81 -2.92 -0.18 -22.98
C GLY A 81 -3.34 1.23 -22.58
N GLY A 82 -2.73 2.26 -23.18
CA GLY A 82 -3.09 3.65 -22.96
C GLY A 82 -2.76 4.16 -21.55
N ILE A 83 -3.54 5.14 -21.08
CA ILE A 83 -3.28 5.86 -19.81
C ILE A 83 -3.28 4.92 -18.59
N PRO A 84 -4.24 3.99 -18.41
CA PRO A 84 -4.22 3.08 -17.26
C PRO A 84 -2.97 2.19 -17.22
N ALA A 85 -2.55 1.68 -18.38
CA ALA A 85 -1.36 0.85 -18.48
C ALA A 85 -0.06 1.65 -18.33
N LEU A 86 -0.03 2.94 -18.70
CA LEU A 86 1.07 3.85 -18.36
C LEU A 86 1.27 3.92 -16.84
N VAL A 87 0.20 4.16 -16.08
CA VAL A 87 0.25 4.30 -14.63
C VAL A 87 0.72 3.00 -13.98
N LEU A 88 0.14 1.87 -14.39
CA LEU A 88 0.58 0.56 -13.91
C LEU A 88 2.03 0.27 -14.28
N GLY A 89 2.44 0.52 -15.52
CA GLY A 89 3.82 0.38 -15.98
C GLY A 89 4.78 1.20 -15.13
N ALA A 90 4.48 2.47 -14.87
CA ALA A 90 5.30 3.33 -14.02
C ALA A 90 5.43 2.78 -12.59
N ILE A 91 4.32 2.32 -11.98
CA ILE A 91 4.32 1.73 -10.63
C ILE A 91 5.17 0.46 -10.60
N PHE A 92 5.00 -0.44 -11.57
CA PHE A 92 5.78 -1.67 -11.69
C PHE A 92 7.27 -1.37 -11.88
N GLY A 93 7.61 -0.47 -12.81
CA GLY A 93 9.00 -0.07 -13.06
C GLY A 93 9.66 0.55 -11.83
N TRP A 94 8.93 1.42 -11.11
CA TRP A 94 9.40 2.00 -9.85
C TRP A 94 9.63 0.94 -8.78
N PHE A 95 8.64 0.05 -8.56
CA PHE A 95 8.69 -1.00 -7.56
C PHE A 95 9.85 -1.96 -7.83
N PHE A 96 9.95 -2.53 -9.03
CA PHE A 96 10.97 -3.52 -9.36
C PHE A 96 12.38 -2.94 -9.41
N ALA A 97 12.55 -1.69 -9.88
CA ALA A 97 13.85 -1.04 -9.81
C ALA A 97 14.27 -0.76 -8.35
N TRP A 98 13.36 -0.20 -7.53
CA TRP A 98 13.63 0.00 -6.10
C TRP A 98 13.93 -1.33 -5.37
N PHE A 99 13.11 -2.36 -5.59
CA PHE A 99 13.24 -3.65 -4.94
C PHE A 99 14.55 -4.35 -5.31
N SER A 100 14.96 -4.28 -6.58
CA SER A 100 16.22 -4.84 -7.06
C SER A 100 17.43 -4.21 -6.38
N PHE A 101 17.51 -2.88 -6.34
CA PHE A 101 18.62 -2.17 -5.68
C PHE A 101 18.59 -2.30 -4.15
N TRP A 102 17.39 -2.32 -3.56
CA TRP A 102 17.21 -2.52 -2.11
C TRP A 102 17.75 -3.88 -1.64
N LEU A 103 17.54 -4.93 -2.45
CA LEU A 103 18.12 -6.26 -2.21
C LEU A 103 19.61 -6.33 -2.57
N TYR A 104 20.00 -5.83 -3.75
CA TYR A 104 21.38 -5.86 -4.24
C TYR A 104 22.35 -5.19 -3.28
N GLU A 105 22.03 -3.99 -2.78
CA GLU A 105 22.90 -3.26 -1.85
C GLU A 105 22.81 -3.75 -0.41
N GLY A 106 21.87 -4.65 -0.11
CA GLY A 106 21.66 -5.12 1.26
C GLY A 106 21.02 -4.07 2.17
N ARG A 107 20.40 -3.01 1.62
CA ARG A 107 19.73 -1.93 2.37
C ARG A 107 18.60 -2.44 3.26
N TYR A 108 18.02 -3.60 2.94
CA TYR A 108 17.05 -4.26 3.79
C TYR A 108 17.56 -4.57 5.21
N ARG A 109 18.89 -4.66 5.42
CA ARG A 109 19.50 -4.85 6.74
C ARG A 109 19.96 -3.56 7.43
N ALA A 110 19.89 -2.41 6.76
CA ALA A 110 20.48 -1.18 7.27
C ALA A 110 19.83 -0.65 8.56
N LYS A 111 18.54 -0.92 8.77
CA LYS A 111 17.75 -0.41 9.90
C LYS A 111 17.39 -1.48 10.95
N ILE A 112 17.94 -2.68 10.83
CA ILE A 112 17.63 -3.81 11.73
C ILE A 112 18.89 -4.26 12.46
N ALA A 113 18.72 -4.87 13.64
CA ALA A 113 19.83 -5.25 14.48
C ALA A 113 20.79 -6.24 13.78
N PRO A 114 22.13 -6.07 13.89
CA PRO A 114 23.10 -6.87 13.14
C PRO A 114 23.07 -8.38 13.44
N TYR A 115 22.67 -8.78 14.65
CA TYR A 115 22.68 -10.17 15.11
C TYR A 115 21.47 -10.99 14.62
N LEU A 116 20.56 -10.41 13.83
CA LEU A 116 19.37 -11.10 13.35
C LEU A 116 19.68 -12.15 12.27
N THR A 117 19.18 -13.36 12.49
CA THR A 117 19.27 -14.46 11.52
C THR A 117 18.47 -14.16 10.25
N PRO A 118 18.80 -14.74 9.09
CA PRO A 118 18.02 -14.55 7.85
C PRO A 118 16.52 -14.84 8.01
N GLY A 119 16.16 -15.87 8.79
CA GLY A 119 14.76 -16.19 9.09
C GLY A 119 14.05 -15.10 9.90
N GLN A 120 14.72 -14.52 10.89
CA GLN A 120 14.16 -13.40 11.67
C GLN A 120 13.99 -12.13 10.81
N VAL A 121 14.92 -11.88 9.88
CA VAL A 121 14.79 -10.75 8.94
C VAL A 121 13.63 -10.97 7.98
N LEU A 122 13.48 -12.18 7.43
CA LEU A 122 12.32 -12.53 6.61
C LEU A 122 11.03 -12.32 7.40
N TRP A 123 10.96 -12.85 8.62
CA TRP A 123 9.78 -12.69 9.49
C TRP A 123 9.46 -11.22 9.80
N HIS A 124 10.47 -10.39 10.05
CA HIS A 124 10.27 -8.95 10.28
C HIS A 124 9.52 -8.29 9.10
N PHE A 125 9.89 -8.60 7.86
CA PHE A 125 9.21 -8.05 6.69
C PHE A 125 7.87 -8.74 6.42
N THR A 126 7.78 -10.06 6.57
CA THR A 126 6.52 -10.82 6.43
C THR A 126 5.46 -10.29 7.38
N PHE A 127 5.80 -10.10 8.66
CA PHE A 127 4.89 -9.54 9.66
C PHE A 127 4.38 -8.16 9.25
N ARG A 128 5.24 -7.28 8.74
CA ARG A 128 4.84 -5.95 8.26
C ARG A 128 3.93 -6.01 7.03
N VAL A 129 4.19 -6.94 6.11
CA VAL A 129 3.32 -7.18 4.95
C VAL A 129 1.94 -7.66 5.43
N ILE A 130 1.88 -8.58 6.39
CA ILE A 130 0.62 -9.06 6.97
C ILE A 130 -0.14 -7.91 7.66
N CYS A 131 0.52 -7.12 8.52
CA CYS A 131 -0.11 -5.96 9.15
C CYS A 131 -0.62 -4.95 8.11
N GLY A 132 0.17 -4.69 7.06
CA GLY A 132 -0.24 -3.82 5.95
C GLY A 132 -1.46 -4.36 5.22
N ALA A 133 -1.50 -5.66 4.92
CA ALA A 133 -2.63 -6.32 4.27
C ALA A 133 -3.90 -6.27 5.13
N ILE A 134 -3.79 -6.53 6.44
CA ILE A 134 -4.91 -6.42 7.39
C ILE A 134 -5.41 -4.98 7.46
N LEU A 135 -4.50 -3.99 7.54
CA LEU A 135 -4.89 -2.59 7.57
C LEU A 135 -5.63 -2.19 6.29
N VAL A 136 -5.10 -2.56 5.12
CA VAL A 136 -5.77 -2.32 3.82
C VAL A 136 -7.15 -2.97 3.80
N PHE A 137 -7.28 -4.22 4.25
CA PHE A 137 -8.56 -4.91 4.35
C PHE A 137 -9.56 -4.15 5.25
N LEU A 138 -9.14 -3.70 6.43
CA LEU A 138 -10.00 -2.96 7.36
C LEU A 138 -10.42 -1.59 6.81
N ILE A 139 -9.56 -0.88 6.07
CA ILE A 139 -9.89 0.43 5.49
C ILE A 139 -10.56 0.34 4.12
N THR A 140 -10.61 -0.84 3.49
CA THR A 140 -11.21 -1.06 2.16
C THR A 140 -12.61 -0.44 2.02
N PRO A 141 -13.57 -0.61 2.96
CA PRO A 141 -14.88 0.04 2.84
C PRO A 141 -14.78 1.57 2.81
N ILE A 142 -13.85 2.18 3.55
CA ILE A 142 -13.63 3.63 3.54
C ILE A 142 -13.06 4.07 2.20
N LEU A 143 -12.11 3.31 1.64
CA LEU A 143 -11.52 3.59 0.32
C LEU A 143 -12.57 3.54 -0.81
N VAL A 144 -13.61 2.71 -0.67
CA VAL A 144 -14.73 2.64 -1.62
C VAL A 144 -15.72 3.78 -1.42
N VAL A 145 -15.98 4.20 -0.18
CA VAL A 145 -16.91 5.28 0.13
C VAL A 145 -16.36 6.65 -0.30
N ILE A 146 -15.05 6.88 -0.24
CA ILE A 146 -14.44 8.17 -0.62
C ILE A 146 -14.74 8.57 -2.08
N PRO A 147 -14.53 7.73 -3.11
CA PRO A 147 -14.93 8.08 -4.48
C PRO A 147 -16.44 8.27 -4.62
N LEU A 148 -17.24 7.44 -3.94
CA LEU A 148 -18.70 7.50 -4.01
C LEU A 148 -19.29 8.78 -3.38
N SER A 149 -18.59 9.41 -2.42
CA SER A 149 -19.03 10.69 -1.86
C SER A 149 -19.01 11.84 -2.88
N PHE A 150 -18.26 11.68 -3.99
CA PHE A 150 -18.25 12.61 -5.11
C PHE A 150 -19.27 12.26 -6.20
N ASN A 151 -20.18 11.30 -6.00
CA ASN A 151 -21.15 10.95 -7.03
C ASN A 151 -22.15 12.09 -7.29
N ALA A 152 -22.42 12.37 -8.56
CA ALA A 152 -23.42 13.35 -8.98
C ALA A 152 -24.87 12.90 -8.71
N GLU A 153 -25.13 11.59 -8.68
CA GLU A 153 -26.43 11.00 -8.37
C GLU A 153 -26.69 10.94 -6.85
N ASN A 154 -27.95 10.71 -6.49
CA ASN A 154 -28.36 10.56 -5.09
C ASN A 154 -28.08 9.16 -4.52
N PHE A 155 -27.66 8.21 -5.38
CA PHE A 155 -27.38 6.83 -4.99
C PHE A 155 -25.87 6.59 -4.94
N PHE A 156 -25.40 5.97 -3.85
CA PHE A 156 -23.99 5.61 -3.67
C PHE A 156 -23.63 4.32 -4.43
N THR A 157 -23.77 4.36 -5.76
CA THR A 157 -23.41 3.26 -6.66
C THR A 157 -22.36 3.74 -7.67
N PHE A 158 -21.53 2.83 -8.18
CA PHE A 158 -20.58 3.19 -9.25
C PHE A 158 -21.33 3.33 -10.58
N THR A 159 -21.50 4.56 -11.04
CA THR A 159 -22.17 4.85 -12.32
C THR A 159 -21.22 4.59 -13.50
N PRO A 160 -21.73 4.30 -14.70
CA PRO A 160 -20.88 4.15 -15.89
C PRO A 160 -20.00 5.38 -16.16
N LYS A 161 -20.51 6.59 -15.88
CA LYS A 161 -19.77 7.85 -16.02
C LYS A 161 -18.57 7.95 -15.06
N MET A 162 -18.70 7.49 -13.82
CA MET A 162 -17.58 7.44 -12.87
C MET A 162 -16.51 6.44 -13.32
N LEU A 163 -16.94 5.28 -13.86
CA LEU A 163 -16.02 4.26 -14.35
C LEU A 163 -15.28 4.69 -15.63
N SER A 164 -15.90 5.51 -16.46
CA SER A 164 -15.26 6.12 -17.64
C SER A 164 -14.46 7.38 -17.33
N PHE A 165 -14.33 7.77 -16.06
CA PHE A 165 -13.70 9.02 -15.61
C PHE A 165 -14.27 10.27 -16.31
N ASP A 166 -15.57 10.26 -16.62
CA ASP A 166 -16.26 11.41 -17.19
C ASP A 166 -16.46 12.49 -16.09
N PRO A 167 -16.00 13.73 -16.29
CA PRO A 167 -16.21 14.83 -15.34
C PRO A 167 -17.67 15.02 -14.92
N GLU A 168 -18.65 14.68 -15.79
CA GLU A 168 -20.08 14.79 -15.46
C GLU A 168 -20.53 13.80 -14.35
N GLY A 169 -19.78 12.71 -14.14
CA GLY A 169 -20.08 11.74 -13.09
C GLY A 169 -19.72 12.20 -11.68
N TYR A 170 -18.99 13.32 -11.55
CA TYR A 170 -18.47 13.81 -10.28
C TYR A 170 -19.12 15.14 -9.87
N SER A 171 -19.50 15.26 -8.60
CA SER A 171 -20.12 16.46 -8.02
C SER A 171 -19.77 16.63 -6.54
N LEU A 172 -19.77 17.89 -6.08
CA LEU A 172 -19.63 18.25 -4.67
C LEU A 172 -21.00 18.51 -4.00
N LYS A 173 -22.10 18.09 -4.62
CA LYS A 173 -23.47 18.31 -4.12
C LYS A 173 -23.65 17.86 -2.68
N HIS A 174 -23.24 16.62 -2.35
CA HIS A 174 -23.38 16.05 -1.01
C HIS A 174 -22.60 16.83 0.05
N TYR A 175 -21.39 17.28 -0.29
CA TYR A 175 -20.60 18.14 0.59
C TYR A 175 -21.24 19.50 0.81
N ARG A 176 -21.77 20.13 -0.26
CA ARG A 176 -22.50 21.40 -0.14
C ARG A 176 -23.72 21.24 0.76
N ASP A 177 -24.54 20.21 0.53
CA ASP A 177 -25.73 19.92 1.33
C ASP A 177 -25.39 19.71 2.82
N PHE A 178 -24.32 18.98 3.11
CA PHE A 178 -23.83 18.79 4.47
C PHE A 178 -23.51 20.12 5.17
N PHE A 179 -22.88 21.08 4.48
CA PHE A 179 -22.53 22.38 5.05
C PHE A 179 -23.69 23.38 5.10
N THR A 180 -24.69 23.26 4.23
CA THR A 180 -25.83 24.19 4.18
C THR A 180 -27.04 23.73 4.98
N SER A 181 -27.17 22.43 5.25
CA SER A 181 -28.30 21.86 5.98
C SER A 181 -28.15 22.06 7.50
N SER A 182 -29.15 22.72 8.10
CA SER A 182 -29.23 22.90 9.54
C SER A 182 -29.39 21.58 10.29
N ALA A 183 -30.02 20.56 9.68
CA ALA A 183 -30.18 19.25 10.27
C ALA A 183 -28.82 18.52 10.41
N TRP A 184 -28.00 18.53 9.35
CA TRP A 184 -26.66 17.93 9.38
C TRP A 184 -25.74 18.66 10.35
N GLN A 185 -25.67 19.99 10.26
CA GLN A 185 -24.83 20.80 11.14
C GLN A 185 -25.25 20.71 12.61
N GLY A 186 -26.57 20.70 12.87
CA GLY A 186 -27.12 20.56 14.21
C GLY A 186 -26.78 19.21 14.84
N ALA A 187 -26.92 18.11 14.09
CA ALA A 187 -26.56 16.78 14.55
C ALA A 187 -25.06 16.67 14.91
N VAL A 188 -24.19 17.19 14.04
CA VAL A 188 -22.74 17.22 14.28
C VAL A 188 -22.40 17.98 15.56
N TRP A 189 -22.97 19.18 15.74
CA TRP A 189 -22.70 19.98 16.93
C TRP A 189 -23.24 19.32 18.21
N ASN A 190 -24.37 18.63 18.15
CA ASN A 190 -24.88 17.88 19.29
C ASN A 190 -23.91 16.77 19.70
N SER A 191 -23.41 15.98 18.74
CA SER A 191 -22.42 14.93 19.01
C SER A 191 -21.12 15.52 19.59
N ILE A 192 -20.61 16.62 19.04
CA ILE A 192 -19.39 17.27 19.51
C ILE A 192 -19.54 17.79 20.95
N LYS A 193 -20.71 18.30 21.33
CA LYS A 193 -20.96 18.77 22.70
C LYS A 193 -21.08 17.62 23.70
N ILE A 194 -21.73 16.53 23.31
CA ILE A 194 -22.05 15.41 24.22
C ILE A 194 -20.86 14.47 24.39
N ALA A 195 -20.12 14.19 23.32
CA ALA A 195 -19.07 13.17 23.34
C ALA A 195 -17.97 13.43 24.40
N PRO A 196 -17.41 14.64 24.56
CA PRO A 196 -16.37 14.89 25.57
C PRO A 196 -16.86 14.67 27.00
N ALA A 197 -18.07 15.15 27.31
CA ALA A 197 -18.65 14.96 28.64
C ALA A 197 -18.91 13.47 28.93
N ALA A 198 -19.45 12.74 27.95
CA ALA A 198 -19.65 11.30 28.05
C ALA A 198 -18.32 10.55 28.23
N THR A 199 -17.28 10.89 27.47
CA THR A 199 -15.94 10.29 27.60
C THR A 199 -15.35 10.56 28.98
N LEU A 200 -15.39 11.81 29.47
CA LEU A 200 -14.84 12.17 30.78
C LEU A 200 -15.52 11.40 31.91
N LEU A 201 -16.86 11.38 31.93
CA LEU A 201 -17.63 10.67 32.95
C LEU A 201 -17.40 9.16 32.86
N SER A 202 -17.42 8.59 31.65
CA SER A 202 -17.21 7.16 31.42
C SER A 202 -15.83 6.70 31.87
N VAL A 203 -14.77 7.43 31.48
CA VAL A 203 -13.40 7.11 31.89
C VAL A 203 -13.22 7.27 33.40
N SER A 204 -13.76 8.34 33.99
CA SER A 204 -13.63 8.61 35.43
C SER A 204 -14.32 7.52 36.26
N PHE A 205 -15.60 7.26 36.01
CA PHE A 205 -16.35 6.25 36.76
C PHE A 205 -15.87 4.83 36.46
N GLY A 206 -15.54 4.51 35.20
CA GLY A 206 -14.98 3.21 34.83
C GLY A 206 -13.65 2.94 35.51
N THR A 207 -12.77 3.94 35.60
CA THR A 207 -11.48 3.81 36.32
C THR A 207 -11.70 3.61 37.81
N LEU A 208 -12.58 4.39 38.45
CA LEU A 208 -12.89 4.24 39.88
C LEU A 208 -13.46 2.86 40.20
N ALA A 209 -14.40 2.37 39.38
CA ALA A 209 -14.99 1.04 39.53
C ALA A 209 -13.95 -0.08 39.31
N ALA A 210 -13.08 0.05 38.32
CA ALA A 210 -12.00 -0.92 38.08
C ALA A 210 -11.02 -0.98 39.27
N ILE A 211 -10.67 0.16 39.86
CA ILE A 211 -9.82 0.21 41.06
C ILE A 211 -10.52 -0.51 42.22
N GLY A 212 -11.79 -0.20 42.49
CA GLY A 212 -12.57 -0.84 43.54
C GLY A 212 -12.64 -2.36 43.39
N LEU A 213 -13.00 -2.85 42.20
CA LEU A 213 -13.10 -4.29 41.93
C LEU A 213 -11.75 -5.03 41.92
N SER A 214 -10.65 -4.32 41.59
CA SER A 214 -9.32 -4.94 41.51
C SER A 214 -8.64 -5.16 42.86
N GLN A 215 -9.12 -4.51 43.93
CA GLN A 215 -8.52 -4.57 45.25
C GLN A 215 -9.32 -5.50 46.17
N GLN A 216 -8.73 -6.63 46.59
CA GLN A 216 -9.39 -7.60 47.48
C GLN A 216 -9.76 -7.05 48.88
N HIS A 217 -9.18 -5.91 49.28
CA HIS A 217 -9.31 -5.33 50.63
C HIS A 217 -10.03 -3.97 50.65
N VAL A 218 -10.51 -3.50 49.50
CA VAL A 218 -11.44 -2.38 49.44
C VAL A 218 -12.84 -3.02 49.30
N PRO A 219 -13.82 -2.69 50.15
CA PRO A 219 -15.14 -3.31 50.07
C PRO A 219 -15.81 -3.07 48.71
#